data_AF-A0A925I8A9-F1
#
_entry.id   AF-A0A925I8A9-F1
#
_cell.length_a   1.000
_cell.length_b   1.000
_cell.length_c   1.000
_cell.angle_alpha   90.00
_cell.angle_beta   90.00
_cell.angle_gamma   90.00
#
_symmetry.space_group_name_H-M   'P 1'
#
loop_
_entity.id
_entity.type
_entity.pdbx_description
1 polymer ?
#
loop_
_entity_poly.entity_id
_entity_poly.type
_entity_poly.pdbx_seq_one_letter_code
_entity_poly.pdbx_strand_id
1 'polypeptide(L)'
;ATHYTINDSAVIKLMMTVNFFFEDKCLKKMAADVEVFLNTMTATDFSDPFYNKGLAEIMGKEKADKAVSELQVNGKFKRFPDELEKCFFFTDVNLHYDGTLKSFISSGSIGMGNILKTEINRYVPGVIKIDKLKAGGDRITIYIELDGNTWYYFEYFKGTMKTVSSNKEYNAIINDMKSKNRKEDVKDGPSFQFAPANESIKRNFVTKFYKK
;
A
#
# COMPACT_ATOMS: atom_id res chain seq x y z
N ALA A 1 4.25 -6.11 -19.29
CA ALA A 1 3.15 -7.07 -19.08
C ALA A 1 3.47 -8.30 -19.90
N THR A 2 3.46 -9.49 -19.29
CA THR A 2 3.66 -10.75 -20.00
C THR A 2 2.29 -11.37 -20.22
N HIS A 3 1.93 -11.63 -21.48
CA HIS A 3 0.63 -12.20 -21.85
C HIS A 3 0.80 -13.68 -22.16
N TYR A 4 0.18 -14.56 -21.38
CA TYR A 4 0.17 -16.00 -21.65
C TYR A 4 -1.10 -16.37 -22.40
N THR A 5 -0.97 -16.90 -23.61
CA THR A 5 -2.09 -17.26 -24.51
C THR A 5 -2.76 -18.61 -24.18
N ILE A 6 -2.23 -19.38 -23.23
CA ILE A 6 -2.73 -20.73 -22.90
C ILE A 6 -3.76 -20.69 -21.76
N ASN A 7 -3.73 -19.65 -20.93
CA ASN A 7 -4.72 -19.34 -19.90
C ASN A 7 -4.89 -17.82 -19.93
N ASP A 8 -6.06 -17.29 -20.30
CA ASP A 8 -6.40 -15.85 -20.30
C ASP A 8 -6.11 -15.18 -18.94
N SER A 9 -4.84 -14.94 -18.66
CA SER A 9 -4.32 -14.49 -17.37
C SER A 9 -3.25 -13.44 -17.63
N ALA A 10 -3.58 -12.20 -17.29
CA ALA A 10 -2.65 -11.10 -17.29
C ALA A 10 -1.99 -11.00 -15.92
N VAL A 11 -0.67 -11.20 -15.86
CA VAL A 11 0.14 -10.94 -14.68
C VAL A 11 0.88 -9.62 -14.85
N ILE A 12 0.71 -8.72 -13.88
CA ILE A 12 1.30 -7.39 -13.88
C ILE A 12 2.19 -7.28 -12.64
N LYS A 13 3.51 -7.32 -12.84
CA LYS A 13 4.49 -6.92 -11.82
C LYS A 13 4.67 -5.41 -11.88
N LEU A 14 4.47 -4.72 -10.76
CA LEU A 14 4.55 -3.26 -10.69
C LEU A 14 5.18 -2.77 -9.38
N MET A 15 5.82 -1.60 -9.47
CA MET A 15 6.21 -0.77 -8.34
C MET A 15 5.16 0.35 -8.23
N MET A 16 4.72 0.67 -7.02
CA MET A 16 3.57 1.54 -6.80
C MET A 16 3.76 2.45 -5.60
N THR A 17 3.57 3.74 -5.82
CA THR A 17 3.39 4.73 -4.76
C THR A 17 1.91 4.99 -4.54
N VAL A 18 1.47 5.00 -3.29
CA VAL A 18 0.11 5.38 -2.91
C VAL A 18 0.22 6.58 -1.98
N ASN A 19 -0.39 7.71 -2.38
CA ASN A 19 -0.40 8.93 -1.61
C ASN A 19 -1.81 9.51 -1.56
N PHE A 20 -2.35 9.69 -0.37
CA PHE A 20 -3.73 10.15 -0.16
C PHE A 20 -3.77 11.13 1.00
N PHE A 21 -4.75 12.04 0.98
CA PHE A 21 -5.00 12.95 2.10
C PHE A 21 -5.38 12.15 3.35
N PHE A 22 -4.51 12.17 4.35
CA PHE A 22 -4.64 11.32 5.54
C PHE A 22 -3.87 11.86 6.74
N GLU A 23 -4.14 11.32 7.93
CA GLU A 23 -3.47 11.70 9.17
C GLU A 23 -2.14 10.93 9.34
N ASP A 24 -1.02 11.66 9.29
CA ASP A 24 0.32 11.11 9.45
C ASP A 24 0.51 10.33 10.76
N LYS A 25 -0.11 10.76 11.86
CA LYS A 25 0.00 10.05 13.15
C LYS A 25 -0.51 8.61 13.05
N CYS A 26 -1.56 8.39 12.25
CA CYS A 26 -2.09 7.05 12.01
C CYS A 26 -1.08 6.18 11.25
N LEU A 27 -0.48 6.72 10.17
CA LEU A 27 0.51 5.99 9.38
C LEU A 27 1.81 5.74 10.16
N LYS A 28 2.23 6.68 11.02
CA LYS A 28 3.36 6.48 11.93
C LYS A 28 3.08 5.38 12.95
N LYS A 29 1.85 5.28 13.46
CA LYS A 29 1.45 4.16 14.34
C LYS A 29 1.51 2.83 13.60
N MET A 30 0.99 2.78 12.36
CA MET A 30 1.11 1.60 11.51
C MET A 30 2.57 1.23 11.24
N ALA A 31 3.42 2.20 10.90
CA ALA A 31 4.84 1.96 10.65
C ALA A 31 5.55 1.35 11.87
N ALA A 32 5.32 1.91 13.07
CA ALA A 32 5.86 1.37 14.31
C ALA A 32 5.41 -0.07 14.58
N ASP A 33 4.12 -0.38 14.32
CA ASP A 33 3.63 -1.74 14.44
C ASP A 33 4.30 -2.67 13.43
N VAL A 34 4.50 -2.27 12.17
CA VAL A 34 5.24 -3.06 11.16
C VAL A 34 6.71 -3.29 11.57
N GLU A 35 7.37 -2.28 12.14
CA GLU A 35 8.77 -2.36 12.58
C GLU A 35 9.02 -3.50 13.58
N VAL A 36 8.03 -3.80 14.43
CA VAL A 36 8.10 -4.92 15.40
C VAL A 36 8.22 -6.28 14.71
N PHE A 37 7.68 -6.42 13.49
CA PHE A 37 7.65 -7.68 12.75
C PHE A 37 8.75 -7.80 11.68
N LEU A 38 9.67 -6.84 11.54
CA LEU A 38 10.68 -6.86 10.47
C LEU A 38 11.55 -8.13 10.47
N ASN A 39 11.79 -8.72 11.64
CA ASN A 39 12.59 -9.94 11.80
C ASN A 39 11.84 -11.22 11.41
N THR A 40 10.51 -11.17 11.27
CA THR A 40 9.69 -12.30 10.84
C THR A 40 9.40 -12.28 9.34
N MET A 41 9.87 -11.25 8.63
CA MET A 41 9.60 -11.02 7.22
C MET A 41 10.89 -11.11 6.39
N THR A 42 10.75 -11.45 5.12
CA THR A 42 11.87 -11.51 4.17
C THR A 42 12.22 -10.11 3.66
N ALA A 43 13.52 -9.79 3.58
CA ALA A 43 14.02 -8.56 2.96
C ALA A 43 13.69 -8.51 1.47
N THR A 44 13.39 -7.30 0.97
CA THR A 44 13.29 -7.03 -0.47
C THR A 44 14.68 -6.99 -1.11
N ASP A 45 14.79 -7.39 -2.37
CA ASP A 45 16.05 -7.41 -3.10
C ASP A 45 16.29 -6.11 -3.89
N PHE A 46 17.25 -5.30 -3.44
CA PHE A 46 17.63 -4.06 -4.11
C PHE A 46 18.53 -4.28 -5.35
N SER A 47 18.97 -5.52 -5.60
CA SER A 47 19.76 -5.87 -6.78
C SER A 47 18.90 -6.24 -7.99
N ASP A 48 17.58 -6.44 -7.80
CA ASP A 48 16.64 -6.68 -8.90
C ASP A 48 16.68 -5.49 -9.89
N PRO A 49 17.03 -5.71 -11.17
CA PRO A 49 17.02 -4.65 -12.18
C PRO A 49 15.66 -3.94 -12.29
N PHE A 50 14.57 -4.63 -11.98
CA PHE A 50 13.23 -4.05 -11.90
C PHE A 50 13.15 -2.95 -10.84
N TYR A 51 13.83 -3.11 -9.70
CA TYR A 51 13.86 -2.14 -8.62
C TYR A 51 14.53 -0.84 -9.05
N ASN A 52 15.74 -0.92 -9.61
CA ASN A 52 16.44 0.29 -10.09
C ASN A 52 15.65 1.00 -11.19
N LYS A 53 15.09 0.24 -12.14
CA LYS A 53 14.25 0.81 -13.19
C LYS A 53 13.03 1.52 -12.61
N GLY A 54 12.31 0.90 -11.68
CA GLY A 54 11.14 1.50 -11.04
C GLY A 54 11.47 2.78 -10.28
N LEU A 55 12.58 2.79 -9.52
CA LEU A 55 13.05 4.01 -8.86
C LEU A 55 13.43 5.11 -9.86
N ALA A 56 14.10 4.76 -10.96
CA ALA A 56 14.48 5.73 -11.99
C ALA A 56 13.26 6.42 -12.63
N GLU A 57 12.13 5.71 -12.79
CA GLU A 57 10.86 6.31 -13.24
C GLU A 57 10.25 7.26 -12.20
N ILE A 58 10.45 7.02 -10.90
CA ILE A 58 9.87 7.82 -9.81
C ILE A 58 10.68 9.09 -9.53
N MET A 59 12.02 8.98 -9.47
CA MET A 59 12.90 10.07 -9.02
C MET A 59 13.95 10.51 -10.06
N GLY A 60 13.96 9.90 -11.23
CA GLY A 60 14.99 10.11 -12.24
C GLY A 60 16.23 9.25 -12.03
N LYS A 61 16.91 8.96 -13.14
CA LYS A 61 18.01 7.98 -13.21
C LYS A 61 19.15 8.24 -12.21
N GLU A 62 19.70 9.47 -12.18
CA GLU A 62 20.85 9.79 -11.33
C GLU A 62 20.55 9.62 -9.83
N LYS A 63 19.37 10.05 -9.39
CA LYS A 63 18.93 9.89 -8.00
C LYS A 63 18.69 8.42 -7.66
N ALA A 64 18.08 7.67 -8.58
CA ALA A 64 17.84 6.24 -8.41
C ALA A 64 19.13 5.44 -8.31
N ASP A 65 20.11 5.66 -9.20
CA ASP A 65 21.40 4.96 -9.17
C ASP A 65 22.14 5.21 -7.84
N LYS A 66 22.10 6.45 -7.34
CA LYS A 66 22.65 6.79 -6.02
C LYS A 66 21.88 6.12 -4.88
N ALA A 67 20.56 6.15 -4.93
CA ALA A 67 19.67 5.55 -3.93
C ALA A 67 19.88 4.04 -3.82
N VAL A 68 19.95 3.32 -4.95
CA VAL A 68 20.23 1.88 -5.00
C VAL A 68 21.62 1.58 -4.45
N SER A 69 22.64 2.37 -4.84
CA SER A 69 24.00 2.21 -4.32
C SER A 69 24.06 2.37 -2.80
N GLU A 70 23.35 3.36 -2.24
CA GLU A 70 23.27 3.57 -0.78
C GLU A 70 22.57 2.39 -0.07
N LEU A 71 21.46 1.90 -0.62
CA LEU A 71 20.71 0.76 -0.09
C LEU A 71 21.53 -0.54 -0.12
N GLN A 72 22.26 -0.80 -1.20
CA GLN A 72 23.10 -2.00 -1.32
C GLN A 72 24.26 -2.01 -0.33
N VAL A 73 24.85 -0.84 -0.05
CA VAL A 73 25.99 -0.73 0.87
C VAL A 73 25.56 -0.68 2.34
N ASN A 74 24.48 0.05 2.65
CA ASN A 74 24.11 0.36 4.04
C ASN A 74 22.81 -0.31 4.51
N GLY A 75 22.04 -0.92 3.59
CA GLY A 75 20.71 -1.46 3.86
C GLY A 75 19.61 -0.41 4.06
N LYS A 76 19.96 0.88 4.02
CA LYS A 76 19.06 2.03 4.23
C LYS A 76 19.56 3.28 3.52
N PHE A 77 18.69 4.27 3.36
CA PHE A 77 19.08 5.57 2.83
C PHE A 77 19.91 6.38 3.83
N LYS A 78 20.92 7.11 3.36
CA LYS A 78 21.63 8.10 4.23
C LYS A 78 20.76 9.33 4.45
N ARG A 79 20.09 9.78 3.39
CA ARG A 79 19.06 10.81 3.42
C ARG A 79 17.85 10.25 2.68
N PHE A 80 16.74 10.13 3.39
CA PHE A 80 15.51 9.61 2.82
C PHE A 80 15.04 10.49 1.63
N PRO A 81 14.72 9.93 0.46
CA PRO A 81 14.30 10.70 -0.70
C PRO A 81 12.88 11.25 -0.57
N ASP A 82 12.69 12.55 -0.82
CA ASP A 82 11.39 13.22 -0.70
C ASP A 82 10.37 12.67 -1.72
N GLU A 83 10.83 12.15 -2.86
CA GLU A 83 10.00 11.51 -3.88
C GLU A 83 9.33 10.21 -3.38
N LEU A 84 9.98 9.52 -2.44
CA LEU A 84 9.47 8.27 -1.84
C LEU A 84 8.65 8.51 -0.57
N GLU A 85 8.68 9.73 -0.02
CA GLU A 85 7.86 10.10 1.14
C GLU A 85 6.39 10.22 0.72
N LYS A 86 5.72 9.07 0.73
CA LYS A 86 4.31 8.87 0.40
C LYS A 86 3.67 8.03 1.51
N CYS A 87 2.34 7.96 1.54
CA CYS A 87 1.65 7.11 2.52
C CYS A 87 2.15 5.67 2.45
N PHE A 88 2.25 5.11 1.24
CA PHE A 88 2.88 3.81 1.00
C PHE A 88 3.75 3.83 -0.26
N PHE A 89 4.88 3.17 -0.18
CA PHE A 89 5.67 2.78 -1.34
C PHE A 89 5.79 1.26 -1.37
N PHE A 90 5.26 0.66 -2.43
CA PHE A 90 5.34 -0.77 -2.70
C PHE A 90 6.35 -1.04 -3.81
N THR A 91 7.35 -1.85 -3.49
CA THR A 91 8.52 -2.13 -4.34
C THR A 91 8.25 -3.28 -5.30
N ASP A 92 7.38 -4.21 -4.91
CA ASP A 92 7.03 -5.39 -5.69
C ASP A 92 5.57 -5.79 -5.41
N VAL A 93 4.70 -5.57 -6.38
CA VAL A 93 3.30 -6.02 -6.36
C VAL A 93 3.02 -6.82 -7.62
N ASN A 94 2.64 -8.08 -7.45
CA ASN A 94 2.26 -8.97 -8.54
C ASN A 94 0.74 -9.08 -8.59
N LEU A 95 0.09 -8.40 -9.53
CA LEU A 95 -1.35 -8.44 -9.75
C LEU A 95 -1.72 -9.46 -10.81
N HIS A 96 -2.80 -10.20 -10.58
CA HIS A 96 -3.48 -10.99 -11.61
C HIS A 96 -4.92 -10.51 -11.75
N TYR A 97 -5.50 -10.65 -12.95
CA TYR A 97 -6.91 -10.35 -13.17
C TYR A 97 -7.79 -11.56 -12.82
N ASP A 98 -8.78 -11.38 -11.94
CA ASP A 98 -9.83 -12.35 -11.65
C ASP A 98 -11.10 -11.95 -12.41
N GLY A 99 -11.49 -12.75 -13.41
CA GLY A 99 -12.66 -12.49 -14.25
C GLY A 99 -14.01 -12.65 -13.54
N THR A 100 -14.07 -13.48 -12.49
CA THR A 100 -15.28 -13.67 -11.69
C THR A 100 -15.54 -12.45 -10.80
N LEU A 101 -14.49 -11.95 -10.15
CA LEU A 101 -14.53 -10.77 -9.30
C LEU A 101 -14.40 -9.45 -10.06
N LYS A 102 -14.04 -9.49 -11.35
CA LYS A 102 -13.78 -8.32 -12.21
C LYS A 102 -12.81 -7.35 -11.55
N SER A 103 -11.74 -7.91 -11.01
CA SER A 103 -10.79 -7.20 -10.16
C SER A 103 -9.37 -7.62 -10.47
N PHE A 104 -8.41 -6.70 -10.33
CA PHE A 104 -7.00 -7.07 -10.19
C PHE A 104 -6.70 -7.35 -8.72
N ILE A 105 -5.97 -8.42 -8.44
CA ILE A 105 -5.73 -8.91 -7.09
C ILE A 105 -4.26 -9.27 -6.96
N SER A 106 -3.62 -8.81 -5.90
CA SER A 106 -2.23 -9.17 -5.63
C SER A 106 -2.12 -10.65 -5.23
N SER A 107 -1.07 -11.29 -5.70
CA SER A 107 -0.69 -12.65 -5.30
C SER A 107 0.64 -12.63 -4.56
N GLY A 108 0.76 -13.47 -3.53
CA GLY A 108 1.95 -13.52 -2.69
C GLY A 108 2.05 -12.34 -1.72
N SER A 109 3.21 -12.24 -1.07
CA SER A 109 3.50 -11.11 -0.17
C SER A 109 3.79 -9.84 -0.98
N ILE A 110 3.51 -8.69 -0.38
CA ILE A 110 3.67 -7.38 -1.00
C ILE A 110 5.02 -6.81 -0.60
N GLY A 111 5.88 -6.45 -1.54
CA GLY A 111 7.11 -5.71 -1.24
C GLY A 111 6.76 -4.32 -0.73
N MET A 112 6.99 -4.04 0.56
CA MET A 112 6.77 -2.74 1.19
C MET A 112 8.12 -2.07 1.40
N GLY A 113 8.35 -0.98 0.66
CA GLY A 113 9.56 -0.18 0.77
C GLY A 113 9.52 0.75 1.97
N ASN A 114 8.49 1.61 2.04
CA ASN A 114 8.32 2.54 3.15
C ASN A 114 6.87 2.92 3.43
N ILE A 115 6.65 3.39 4.66
CA ILE A 115 5.45 4.09 5.12
C ILE A 115 5.90 5.47 5.58
N LEU A 116 5.50 6.53 4.87
CA LEU A 116 6.09 7.87 5.04
C LEU A 116 7.61 7.79 4.93
N LYS A 117 8.38 8.28 5.91
CA LYS A 117 9.85 8.16 5.95
C LYS A 117 10.37 6.86 6.56
N THR A 118 9.49 6.00 7.08
CA THR A 118 9.90 4.79 7.79
C THR A 118 10.22 3.71 6.77
N GLU A 119 11.50 3.36 6.65
CA GLU A 119 12.00 2.31 5.78
C GLU A 119 11.62 0.93 6.34
N ILE A 120 10.82 0.18 5.58
CA ILE A 120 10.38 -1.18 5.92
C ILE A 120 11.23 -2.19 5.14
N ASN A 121 11.30 -2.05 3.82
CA ASN A 121 12.07 -2.92 2.91
C ASN A 121 11.88 -4.43 3.20
N ARG A 122 10.62 -4.84 3.36
CA ARG A 122 10.22 -6.23 3.65
C ARG A 122 9.04 -6.64 2.78
N TYR A 123 8.92 -7.94 2.54
CA TYR A 123 7.70 -8.54 2.03
C TYR A 123 6.70 -8.71 3.16
N VAL A 124 5.60 -7.94 3.12
CA VAL A 124 4.53 -7.97 4.13
C VAL A 124 3.36 -8.86 3.67
N PRO A 125 2.71 -9.62 4.57
CA PRO A 125 1.53 -10.37 4.22
C PRO A 125 0.34 -9.41 4.03
N GLY A 126 -0.44 -9.63 2.98
CA GLY A 126 -1.55 -8.76 2.65
C GLY A 126 -2.13 -8.98 1.26
N VAL A 127 -3.13 -8.18 0.93
CA VAL A 127 -3.80 -8.18 -0.36
C VAL A 127 -4.06 -6.74 -0.81
N ILE A 128 -3.64 -6.43 -2.03
CA ILE A 128 -4.08 -5.24 -2.76
C ILE A 128 -5.08 -5.69 -3.82
N LYS A 129 -6.24 -5.02 -3.86
CA LYS A 129 -7.31 -5.31 -4.80
C LYS A 129 -7.79 -4.05 -5.49
N ILE A 130 -7.97 -4.12 -6.79
CA ILE A 130 -8.52 -3.04 -7.62
C ILE A 130 -9.78 -3.57 -8.32
N ASP A 131 -10.95 -3.16 -7.82
CA ASP A 131 -12.23 -3.43 -8.45
C ASP A 131 -12.47 -2.51 -9.65
N LYS A 132 -12.80 -3.09 -10.80
CA LYS A 132 -13.30 -2.35 -11.96
C LYS A 132 -14.82 -2.29 -11.90
N LEU A 133 -15.37 -1.19 -11.37
CA LEU A 133 -16.82 -1.04 -11.21
C LEU A 133 -17.48 -0.62 -12.52
N LYS A 134 -18.53 -1.35 -12.92
CA LYS A 134 -19.30 -1.09 -14.14
C LYS A 134 -19.89 0.33 -14.23
N ALA A 135 -20.26 0.91 -13.08
CA ALA A 135 -20.88 2.23 -12.98
C ALA A 135 -19.85 3.38 -12.93
N GLY A 136 -18.58 3.11 -13.22
CA GLY A 136 -17.49 4.09 -13.21
C GLY A 136 -16.81 4.26 -11.86
N GLY A 137 -15.49 4.46 -11.92
CA GLY A 137 -14.59 4.58 -10.79
C GLY A 137 -13.97 3.25 -10.36
N ASP A 138 -12.70 3.29 -9.98
CA ASP A 138 -12.00 2.14 -9.42
C ASP A 138 -12.07 2.20 -7.89
N ARG A 139 -12.28 1.04 -7.26
CA ARG A 139 -12.12 0.90 -5.80
C ARG A 139 -10.82 0.17 -5.54
N ILE A 140 -9.97 0.77 -4.71
CA ILE A 140 -8.70 0.18 -4.30
C ILE A 140 -8.84 -0.24 -2.85
N THR A 141 -8.60 -1.51 -2.56
CA THR A 141 -8.53 -2.04 -1.20
C THR A 141 -7.10 -2.46 -0.93
N ILE A 142 -6.55 -2.02 0.20
CA ILE A 142 -5.24 -2.45 0.71
C ILE A 142 -5.49 -3.06 2.08
N TYR A 143 -5.15 -4.34 2.21
CA TYR A 143 -5.23 -5.08 3.46
C TYR A 143 -3.84 -5.60 3.79
N ILE A 144 -3.32 -5.25 4.97
CA ILE A 144 -2.04 -5.73 5.49
C ILE A 144 -2.33 -6.50 6.78
N GLU A 145 -1.80 -7.71 6.90
CA GLU A 145 -2.00 -8.60 8.05
C GLU A 145 -0.64 -9.07 8.53
N LEU A 146 -0.11 -8.45 9.58
CA LEU A 146 1.20 -8.79 10.13
C LEU A 146 1.12 -10.10 10.92
N ASP A 147 0.01 -10.28 11.65
CA ASP A 147 -0.44 -11.52 12.27
C ASP A 147 -1.98 -11.50 12.42
N GLY A 148 -2.55 -12.54 13.04
CA GLY A 148 -4.00 -12.63 13.24
C GLY A 148 -4.61 -11.54 14.13
N ASN A 149 -3.80 -10.82 14.90
CA ASN A 149 -4.21 -9.78 15.84
C ASN A 149 -3.79 -8.36 15.41
N THR A 150 -2.93 -8.22 14.40
CA THR A 150 -2.29 -6.97 14.00
C THR A 150 -2.46 -6.79 12.50
N TRP A 151 -3.48 -6.01 12.12
CA TRP A 151 -3.87 -5.83 10.74
C TRP A 151 -4.39 -4.42 10.48
N TYR A 152 -4.31 -4.00 9.22
CA TYR A 152 -4.74 -2.70 8.73
C TYR A 152 -5.54 -2.86 7.45
N TYR A 153 -6.66 -2.15 7.38
CA TYR A 153 -7.54 -2.13 6.21
C TYR A 153 -7.72 -0.70 5.71
N PHE A 154 -7.59 -0.53 4.40
CA PHE A 154 -7.82 0.71 3.68
C PHE A 154 -8.69 0.41 2.45
N GLU A 155 -9.70 1.25 2.20
CA GLU A 155 -10.52 1.21 1.00
C GLU A 155 -10.70 2.62 0.47
N TYR A 156 -10.10 2.87 -0.69
CA TYR A 156 -10.32 4.10 -1.44
C TYR A 156 -11.45 3.89 -2.45
N PHE A 157 -12.42 4.80 -2.44
CA PHE A 157 -13.43 4.89 -3.47
C PHE A 157 -13.95 6.33 -3.62
N LYS A 158 -13.92 6.84 -4.86
CA LYS A 158 -14.47 8.17 -5.23
C LYS A 158 -14.11 9.27 -4.24
N GLY A 159 -12.82 9.50 -4.03
CA GLY A 159 -12.31 10.57 -3.17
C GLY A 159 -12.37 10.29 -1.66
N THR A 160 -12.92 9.15 -1.23
CA THR A 160 -13.01 8.79 0.19
C THR A 160 -12.12 7.61 0.52
N MET A 161 -11.22 7.78 1.48
CA MET A 161 -10.43 6.71 2.09
C MET A 161 -11.12 6.22 3.37
N LYS A 162 -11.66 5.01 3.34
CA LYS A 162 -12.17 4.33 4.54
C LYS A 162 -11.08 3.47 5.16
N THR A 163 -10.98 3.45 6.47
CA THR A 163 -9.92 2.72 7.15
C THR A 163 -10.34 2.17 8.51
N VAL A 164 -9.79 1.03 8.89
CA VAL A 164 -9.92 0.43 10.22
C VAL A 164 -8.74 -0.50 10.46
N SER A 165 -8.33 -0.65 11.71
CA SER A 165 -7.27 -1.57 12.13
C SER A 165 -7.72 -2.38 13.36
N SER A 166 -7.01 -3.45 13.70
CA SER A 166 -7.11 -4.03 15.05
C SER A 166 -6.48 -3.13 16.13
N ASN A 167 -5.60 -2.21 15.74
CA ASN A 167 -4.95 -1.29 16.68
C ASN A 167 -5.96 -0.23 17.16
N LYS A 168 -6.30 -0.28 18.46
CA LYS A 168 -7.28 0.62 19.08
C LYS A 168 -6.80 2.07 19.10
N GLU A 169 -5.51 2.32 19.30
CA GLU A 169 -4.95 3.67 19.32
C GLU A 169 -4.98 4.30 17.91
N TYR A 170 -4.67 3.52 16.88
CA TYR A 170 -4.85 3.94 15.48
C TYR A 170 -6.29 4.38 15.21
N ASN A 171 -7.27 3.56 15.60
CA ASN A 171 -8.68 3.86 15.39
C ASN A 171 -9.14 5.08 16.21
N ALA A 172 -8.65 5.22 17.45
CA ALA A 172 -8.97 6.36 18.32
C ALA A 172 -8.57 7.69 17.68
N ILE A 173 -7.37 7.77 17.08
CA ILE A 173 -6.91 8.99 16.38
C ILE A 173 -7.95 9.43 15.35
N ILE A 174 -8.46 8.52 14.51
CA ILE A 174 -9.41 8.84 13.44
C ILE A 174 -10.81 9.18 13.97
N ASN A 175 -11.24 8.50 15.04
CA ASN A 175 -12.55 8.69 15.65
C ASN A 175 -12.65 10.01 16.41
N ASP A 176 -11.58 10.42 17.08
CA ASP A 176 -11.53 11.65 17.87
C ASP A 176 -11.36 12.91 16.99
N MET A 177 -10.97 12.71 15.73
CA MET A 177 -10.91 13.80 14.75
C MET A 177 -12.29 14.32 14.37
N LYS A 178 -12.44 15.64 14.45
CA LYS A 178 -13.61 16.35 13.92
C LYS A 178 -13.74 16.10 12.42
N SER A 179 -14.96 15.89 11.93
CA SER A 179 -15.21 15.59 10.52
C SER A 179 -14.59 16.59 9.54
N LYS A 180 -14.51 17.88 9.90
CA LYS A 180 -13.89 18.91 9.07
C LYS A 180 -12.39 18.70 8.86
N ASN A 181 -11.68 18.12 9.84
CA ASN A 181 -10.24 17.85 9.75
C ASN A 181 -9.95 16.58 8.93
N ARG A 182 -10.99 15.79 8.63
CA ARG A 182 -10.90 14.58 7.82
C ARG A 182 -11.22 14.84 6.35
N LYS A 183 -11.43 16.09 5.96
CA LYS A 183 -11.70 16.51 4.59
C LYS A 183 -10.66 17.54 4.18
N GLU A 184 -10.12 17.37 2.99
CA GLU A 184 -9.15 18.27 2.41
C GLU A 184 -9.84 19.57 1.99
N ASP A 185 -9.27 20.69 2.44
CA ASP A 185 -9.73 22.03 2.08
C ASP A 185 -9.09 22.45 0.76
N VAL A 186 -9.87 22.40 -0.32
CA VAL A 186 -9.43 22.77 -1.67
C VAL A 186 -10.28 23.92 -2.17
N LYS A 187 -9.61 24.94 -2.75
CA LYS A 187 -10.29 26.09 -3.37
C LYS A 187 -11.00 25.69 -4.66
N ASP A 188 -10.34 24.84 -5.46
CA ASP A 188 -10.83 24.32 -6.74
C ASP A 188 -10.41 22.86 -6.91
N GLY A 189 -11.22 22.05 -7.60
CA GLY A 189 -10.93 20.64 -7.90
C GLY A 189 -11.57 19.61 -6.94
N PRO A 190 -11.25 18.32 -7.12
CA PRO A 190 -11.80 17.26 -6.28
C PRO A 190 -11.22 17.34 -4.85
N SER A 191 -12.11 17.36 -3.85
CA SER A 191 -11.75 17.26 -2.43
C SER A 191 -11.66 15.80 -2.00
N PHE A 192 -10.56 15.45 -1.33
CA PHE A 192 -10.38 14.13 -0.74
C PHE A 192 -10.79 14.13 0.74
N GLN A 193 -11.19 12.97 1.25
CA GLN A 193 -11.51 12.81 2.66
C GLN A 193 -11.18 11.40 3.15
N PHE A 194 -11.10 11.24 4.45
CA PHE A 194 -11.01 9.93 5.08
C PHE A 194 -12.03 9.74 6.19
N ALA A 195 -12.36 8.48 6.46
CA ALA A 195 -13.38 8.13 7.45
C ALA A 195 -13.08 6.78 8.10
N PRO A 196 -13.52 6.57 9.36
CA PRO A 196 -13.48 5.26 9.96
C PRO A 196 -14.37 4.28 9.18
N ALA A 197 -13.89 3.06 9.05
CA ALA A 197 -14.63 1.91 8.53
C ALA A 197 -15.12 1.05 9.70
N ASN A 198 -16.15 0.24 9.46
CA ASN A 198 -16.54 -0.80 10.39
C ASN A 198 -15.66 -2.04 10.18
N GLU A 199 -15.29 -2.73 11.27
CA GLU A 199 -14.53 -3.98 11.19
C GLU A 199 -15.25 -5.07 10.36
N SER A 200 -16.59 -4.99 10.27
CA SER A 200 -17.37 -5.87 9.41
C SER A 200 -16.96 -5.79 7.93
N ILE A 201 -16.47 -4.64 7.44
CA ILE A 201 -15.96 -4.48 6.08
C ILE A 201 -14.74 -5.36 5.87
N LYS A 202 -13.77 -5.32 6.80
CA LYS A 202 -12.60 -6.19 6.78
C LYS A 202 -12.99 -7.66 6.85
N ARG A 203 -13.90 -8.04 7.75
CA ARG A 203 -14.37 -9.44 7.88
C ARG A 203 -15.00 -9.96 6.59
N ASN A 204 -15.82 -9.13 5.93
CA ASN A 204 -16.44 -9.47 4.66
C ASN A 204 -15.42 -9.59 3.53
N PHE A 205 -14.37 -8.75 3.54
CA PHE A 205 -13.25 -8.85 2.60
C PHE A 205 -12.51 -10.17 2.80
N VAL A 206 -11.97 -10.43 4.00
CA VAL A 206 -11.20 -11.66 4.32
C VAL A 206 -11.99 -12.93 4.02
N THR A 207 -13.28 -12.97 4.36
CA THR A 207 -14.14 -14.15 4.07
C THR A 207 -14.19 -14.50 2.59
N LYS A 208 -14.17 -13.50 1.70
CA LYS A 208 -14.18 -13.74 0.25
C LYS A 208 -12.82 -14.21 -0.29
N PHE A 209 -11.73 -13.92 0.41
CA PHE A 209 -10.36 -14.21 -0.01
C PHE A 209 -9.77 -15.49 0.57
N TYR A 210 -10.06 -15.78 1.85
CA TYR A 210 -9.40 -16.85 2.60
C TYR A 210 -10.30 -18.06 2.89
N LYS A 211 -11.61 -18.01 2.56
CA LYS A 211 -12.50 -19.17 2.62
C LYS A 211 -12.85 -19.67 1.22
N LYS A 212 -11.84 -20.14 0.48
CA LYS A 212 -12.02 -21.03 -0.66
C LYS A 212 -11.38 -22.37 -0.33
#